data_AF-A0A497NZ81-F1
#
_entry.id   AF-A0A497NZ81-F1
#
_cell.length_a   1.000
_cell.length_b   1.000
_cell.length_c   1.000
_cell.angle_alpha   90.00
_cell.angle_beta   90.00
_cell.angle_gamma   90.00
#
_symmetry.space_group_name_H-M   'P 1'
#
loop_
_entity.id
_entity.type
_entity.pdbx_description
1 polymer ?
#
loop_
_entity_poly.entity_id
_entity_poly.type
_entity_poly.pdbx_seq_one_letter_code
_entity_poly.pdbx_strand_id
1 'polypeptide(L)'
;MKATIVECVMGIFGFGINNELVDKVLFPKDAKETAERLEKIEAGKLTDEMVTLIERLKDKGYTTFVFERSETARNAREKLNINVDVAKPSEAGERLRRNLDRFAVDVGFVKQMAELHQWTHKVSMELAKMRVKKAVEKRDLVVVQAIQTIDDLDKTLNLFMSRIREWYGLHFPELDRLIDKHETYARLVANLGDRNNFTLEKLEKEGLPKAKVKIIVKAVQTSMGAELAEEDIEQIRV
;
A
#
# COMPACT_ATOMS: atom_id res chain seq x y z
N MET A 1 23.58 -25.01 32.96
CA MET A 1 22.85 -25.99 32.12
C MET A 1 22.44 -25.35 30.78
N LYS A 2 22.17 -26.14 29.73
CA LYS A 2 21.81 -25.63 28.39
C LYS A 2 20.30 -25.79 28.14
N ALA A 3 19.66 -24.74 27.63
CA ALA A 3 18.25 -24.74 27.25
C ALA A 3 18.09 -24.33 25.79
N THR A 4 17.19 -24.98 25.06
CA THR A 4 16.84 -24.62 23.69
C THR A 4 15.53 -23.84 23.69
N ILE A 5 15.57 -22.62 23.16
CA ILE A 5 14.42 -21.74 23.02
C ILE A 5 13.82 -21.92 21.64
N VAL A 6 12.55 -22.28 21.60
CA VAL A 6 11.80 -22.53 20.36
C VAL A 6 10.53 -21.67 20.34
N GLU A 7 10.41 -20.82 19.33
CA GLU A 7 9.18 -20.09 19.05
C GLU A 7 8.17 -20.93 18.23
N CYS A 8 6.88 -20.74 18.49
CA CYS A 8 5.81 -21.22 17.61
C CYS A 8 4.57 -20.31 17.69
N VAL A 9 3.52 -20.65 16.95
CA VAL A 9 2.25 -19.89 16.87
C VAL A 9 1.50 -19.75 18.21
N MET A 10 1.88 -20.54 19.21
CA MET A 10 1.24 -20.57 20.54
C MET A 10 2.03 -19.80 21.61
N GLY A 11 3.30 -19.50 21.36
CA GLY A 11 4.18 -18.94 22.38
C GLY A 11 5.65 -19.35 22.21
N ILE A 12 6.41 -19.10 23.27
CA ILE A 12 7.83 -19.44 23.37
C ILE A 12 8.00 -20.59 24.35
N PHE A 13 8.78 -21.60 23.96
CA PHE A 13 8.98 -22.84 24.69
C PHE A 13 10.47 -23.04 25.00
N GLY A 14 10.77 -23.45 26.22
CA GLY A 14 12.12 -23.74 26.70
C GLY A 14 12.30 -25.23 26.92
N PHE A 15 13.22 -25.84 26.18
CA PHE A 15 13.54 -27.26 26.26
C PHE A 15 14.90 -27.50 26.94
N GLY A 16 15.00 -28.58 27.71
CA GLY A 16 16.24 -29.01 28.36
C GLY A 16 17.17 -29.77 27.40
N ILE A 17 18.25 -30.33 27.96
CA ILE A 17 19.26 -31.08 27.20
C ILE A 17 18.73 -32.40 26.61
N ASN A 18 17.76 -33.05 27.27
CA ASN A 18 17.13 -34.28 26.74
C ASN A 18 15.91 -33.95 25.87
N ASN A 19 15.83 -32.71 25.38
CA ASN A 19 14.72 -32.18 24.60
C ASN A 19 13.37 -32.24 25.33
N GLU A 20 13.33 -32.37 26.65
CA GLU A 20 12.13 -32.28 27.49
C GLU A 20 11.66 -30.82 27.64
N LEU A 21 10.35 -30.59 27.74
CA LEU A 21 9.81 -29.26 27.96
C LEU A 21 10.02 -28.86 29.43
N VAL A 22 10.78 -27.80 29.67
CA VAL A 22 11.17 -27.33 31.02
C VAL A 22 10.32 -26.14 31.46
N ASP A 23 10.01 -25.24 30.53
CA ASP A 23 9.18 -24.06 30.79
C ASP A 23 8.57 -23.52 29.50
N LYS A 24 7.55 -22.66 29.62
CA LYS A 24 6.83 -22.06 28.50
C LYS A 24 6.21 -20.72 28.87
N VAL A 25 6.08 -19.84 27.89
CA VAL A 25 5.27 -18.64 27.96
C VAL A 25 4.36 -18.60 26.74
N LEU A 26 3.06 -18.73 26.98
CA LEU A 26 2.05 -18.75 25.92
C LEU A 26 1.68 -17.33 25.51
N PHE A 27 1.41 -17.14 24.23
CA PHE A 27 0.87 -15.89 23.71
C PHE A 27 -0.59 -15.70 24.12
N PRO A 28 -1.07 -14.44 24.17
CA PRO A 28 -2.48 -14.16 24.36
C PRO A 28 -3.30 -14.81 23.24
N LYS A 29 -4.54 -15.21 23.55
CA LYS A 29 -5.50 -15.74 22.57
C LYS A 29 -6.11 -14.66 21.68
N ASP A 30 -5.28 -13.70 21.26
CA ASP A 30 -5.58 -12.72 20.23
C ASP A 30 -4.70 -12.96 18.98
N ALA A 31 -5.34 -13.19 17.83
CA ALA A 31 -4.64 -13.60 16.62
C ALA A 31 -3.80 -12.46 16.02
N LYS A 32 -4.24 -11.21 16.18
CA LYS A 32 -3.53 -10.03 15.68
C LYS A 32 -2.29 -9.76 16.53
N GLU A 33 -2.43 -9.78 17.85
CA GLU A 33 -1.33 -9.60 18.80
C GLU A 33 -0.27 -10.72 18.66
N THR A 34 -0.73 -11.95 18.37
CA THR A 34 0.16 -13.08 18.08
C THR A 34 0.91 -12.87 16.76
N ALA A 35 0.22 -12.42 15.72
CA ALA A 35 0.83 -12.13 14.43
C ALA A 35 1.90 -11.01 14.57
N GLU A 36 1.62 -9.95 15.32
CA GLU A 36 2.58 -8.86 15.61
C GLU A 36 3.84 -9.38 16.33
N ARG A 37 3.68 -10.32 17.27
CA ARG A 37 4.81 -10.97 17.95
C ARG A 37 5.63 -11.84 17.01
N LEU A 38 4.96 -12.67 16.21
CA LEU A 38 5.65 -13.52 15.23
C LEU A 38 6.43 -12.68 14.22
N GLU A 39 5.89 -11.54 13.79
CA GLU A 39 6.60 -10.61 12.91
C GLU A 39 7.84 -10.00 13.60
N LYS A 40 7.73 -9.62 14.88
CA LYS A 40 8.89 -9.14 15.66
C LYS A 40 9.98 -10.22 15.76
N ILE A 41 9.59 -11.47 16.03
CA ILE A 41 10.52 -12.62 16.12
C ILE A 41 11.15 -12.91 14.75
N GLU A 42 10.38 -12.84 13.66
CA GLU A 42 10.89 -12.99 12.30
C GLU A 42 11.96 -11.94 11.97
N ALA A 43 11.78 -10.71 12.46
CA ALA A 43 12.75 -9.61 12.36
C ALA A 43 13.90 -9.69 13.40
N GLY A 44 14.04 -10.82 14.10
CA GLY A 44 15.09 -11.07 15.08
C GLY A 44 14.92 -10.33 16.41
N LYS A 45 13.80 -9.65 16.65
CA LYS A 45 13.56 -8.89 17.89
C LYS A 45 13.12 -9.84 19.02
N LEU A 46 13.58 -9.54 20.23
CA LEU A 46 13.12 -10.23 21.44
C LEU A 46 11.72 -9.72 21.82
N THR A 47 10.80 -10.63 22.07
CA THR A 47 9.48 -10.33 22.65
C THR A 47 9.53 -10.44 24.18
N ASP A 48 8.58 -9.82 24.86
CA ASP A 48 8.51 -9.83 26.33
C ASP A 48 8.35 -11.25 26.88
N GLU A 49 7.64 -12.13 26.15
CA GLU A 49 7.50 -13.54 26.49
C GLU A 49 8.82 -14.31 26.42
N MET A 50 9.67 -13.97 25.43
CA MET A 50 10.98 -14.59 25.29
C MET A 50 11.92 -14.16 26.42
N VAL A 51 11.91 -12.88 26.78
CA VAL A 51 12.67 -12.36 27.92
C VAL A 51 12.22 -13.01 29.22
N THR A 52 10.90 -13.02 29.47
CA THR A 52 10.30 -13.64 30.66
C THR A 52 10.67 -15.12 30.79
N LEU A 53 10.64 -15.86 29.69
CA LEU A 53 11.03 -17.28 29.68
C LEU A 53 12.51 -17.46 30.03
N ILE A 54 13.38 -16.64 29.43
CA ILE A 54 14.83 -16.71 29.67
C ILE A 54 15.14 -16.41 31.14
N GLU A 55 14.52 -15.39 31.73
CA GLU A 55 14.69 -15.04 33.15
C GLU A 55 14.28 -16.20 34.07
N ARG A 56 13.09 -16.79 33.86
CA ARG A 56 12.64 -17.97 34.63
C ARG A 56 13.59 -19.15 34.51
N LEU A 57 14.18 -19.36 33.34
CA LEU A 57 15.17 -20.41 33.13
C LEU A 57 16.53 -20.06 33.79
N LYS A 58 16.93 -18.79 33.84
CA LYS A 58 18.13 -18.37 34.59
C LYS A 58 17.97 -18.68 36.07
N ASP A 59 16.80 -18.38 36.65
CA ASP A 59 16.50 -18.68 38.06
C ASP A 59 16.54 -20.19 38.35
N LYS A 60 16.21 -21.02 37.36
CA LYS A 60 16.32 -22.49 37.41
C LYS A 60 17.74 -23.03 37.18
N GLY A 61 18.75 -22.16 36.98
CA GLY A 61 20.16 -22.55 36.80
C GLY A 61 20.62 -22.80 35.35
N TYR A 62 19.84 -22.37 34.36
CA TYR A 62 20.25 -22.42 32.95
C TYR A 62 21.17 -21.24 32.62
N THR A 63 22.30 -21.56 31.97
CA THR A 63 23.42 -20.63 31.73
C THR A 63 23.67 -20.38 30.25
N THR A 64 23.25 -21.30 29.39
CA THR A 64 23.47 -21.24 27.93
C THR A 64 22.14 -21.48 27.21
N PHE A 65 21.82 -20.63 26.23
CA PHE A 65 20.55 -20.64 25.52
C PHE A 65 20.76 -20.84 24.02
N VAL A 66 20.10 -21.84 23.44
CA VAL A 66 20.16 -22.14 22.00
C VAL A 66 18.97 -21.51 21.30
N PHE A 67 19.21 -20.83 20.20
CA PHE A 67 18.16 -20.30 19.32
C PHE A 67 18.29 -20.88 17.91
N GLU A 68 17.19 -20.96 17.16
CA GLU A 68 17.22 -21.39 15.76
C GLU A 68 17.63 -20.25 14.79
N ARG A 69 17.67 -19.00 15.26
CA ARG A 69 18.02 -17.81 14.45
C ARG A 69 19.23 -17.08 15.04
N SER A 70 20.22 -16.81 14.20
CA SER A 70 21.44 -16.10 14.60
C SER A 70 21.18 -14.67 15.06
N GLU A 71 20.23 -13.96 14.42
CA GLU A 71 19.88 -12.58 14.80
C GLU A 71 19.25 -12.52 16.20
N THR A 72 18.30 -13.41 16.48
CA THR A 72 17.67 -13.51 17.80
C THR A 72 18.69 -13.87 18.87
N ALA A 73 19.58 -14.83 18.59
CA ALA A 73 20.67 -15.20 19.51
C ALA A 73 21.59 -14.00 19.81
N ARG A 74 22.02 -13.28 18.77
CA ARG A 74 22.85 -12.08 18.92
C ARG A 74 22.16 -11.02 19.77
N ASN A 75 20.91 -10.70 19.45
CA ASN A 75 20.14 -9.70 20.18
C ASN A 75 19.90 -10.12 21.65
N ALA A 76 19.67 -11.42 21.91
CA ALA A 76 19.55 -11.96 23.26
C ALA A 76 20.86 -11.84 24.04
N ARG A 77 22.01 -12.14 23.42
CA ARG A 77 23.34 -11.98 24.04
C ARG A 77 23.60 -10.53 24.40
N GLU A 78 23.36 -9.60 23.47
CA GLU A 78 23.63 -8.17 23.66
C GLU A 78 22.72 -7.57 24.74
N LYS A 79 21.43 -7.91 24.76
CA LYS A 79 20.45 -7.31 25.69
C LYS A 79 20.41 -7.96 27.07
N LEU A 80 20.53 -9.28 27.14
CA LEU A 80 20.32 -10.04 28.40
C LEU A 80 21.63 -10.53 29.03
N ASN A 81 22.77 -10.26 28.38
CA ASN A 81 24.10 -10.68 28.80
C ASN A 81 24.18 -12.19 29.15
N ILE A 82 23.68 -13.03 28.23
CA ILE A 82 23.62 -14.48 28.37
C ILE A 82 24.54 -15.18 27.37
N ASN A 83 24.98 -16.39 27.67
CA ASN A 83 25.65 -17.25 26.69
C ASN A 83 24.61 -17.79 25.71
N VAL A 84 24.88 -17.62 24.42
CA VAL A 84 23.99 -18.07 23.36
C VAL A 84 24.72 -18.99 22.39
N ASP A 85 23.99 -19.99 21.91
CA ASP A 85 24.38 -20.85 20.81
C ASP A 85 23.31 -20.77 19.72
N VAL A 86 23.66 -21.16 18.50
CA VAL A 86 22.72 -21.24 17.38
C VAL A 86 22.71 -22.67 16.85
N ALA A 87 21.53 -23.28 16.73
CA ALA A 87 21.35 -24.59 16.12
C ALA A 87 20.10 -24.58 15.23
N LYS A 88 20.28 -24.80 13.93
CA LYS A 88 19.19 -24.77 12.94
C LYS A 88 19.31 -25.96 11.97
N PRO A 89 18.35 -26.89 11.95
CA PRO A 89 17.24 -27.04 12.89
C PRO A 89 17.74 -27.45 14.28
N SER A 90 16.99 -27.12 15.33
CA SER A 90 17.22 -27.70 16.66
C SER A 90 16.41 -28.98 16.80
N GLU A 91 16.95 -29.99 17.51
CA GLU A 91 16.22 -31.25 17.77
C GLU A 91 14.93 -30.99 18.55
N ALA A 92 14.97 -30.11 19.56
CA ALA A 92 13.81 -29.66 20.31
C ALA A 92 12.77 -28.99 19.40
N GLY A 93 13.21 -28.15 18.45
CA GLY A 93 12.33 -27.51 17.48
C GLY A 93 11.67 -28.50 16.53
N GLU A 94 12.40 -29.51 16.06
CA GLU A 94 11.80 -30.59 15.27
C GLU A 94 10.77 -31.38 16.06
N ARG A 95 11.07 -31.72 17.33
CA ARG A 95 10.13 -32.43 18.20
C ARG A 95 8.83 -31.65 18.40
N LEU A 96 8.93 -30.34 18.65
CA LEU A 96 7.78 -29.45 18.79
C LEU A 96 6.97 -29.41 17.49
N ARG A 97 7.62 -29.20 16.34
CA ARG A 97 6.95 -29.12 15.04
C ARG A 97 6.25 -30.43 14.64
N ARG A 98 6.85 -31.59 14.93
CA ARG A 98 6.25 -32.91 14.63
C ARG A 98 5.04 -33.25 15.51
N ASN A 99 4.93 -32.66 16.70
CA ASN A 99 3.87 -33.00 17.67
C ASN A 99 3.08 -31.77 18.13
N LEU A 100 3.00 -30.74 17.28
CA LEU A 100 2.49 -29.42 17.66
C LEU A 100 1.09 -29.49 18.29
N ASP A 101 0.21 -30.31 17.70
CA ASP A 101 -1.18 -30.50 18.17
C ASP A 101 -1.25 -31.10 19.59
N ARG A 102 -0.35 -32.05 19.90
CA ARG A 102 -0.25 -32.65 21.24
C ARG A 102 0.26 -31.64 22.25
N PHE A 103 1.36 -30.96 21.93
CA PHE A 103 1.88 -29.91 22.79
C PHE A 103 0.85 -28.82 23.07
N ALA A 104 0.02 -28.45 22.09
CA ALA A 104 -1.02 -27.43 22.25
C ALA A 104 -2.07 -27.81 23.31
N VAL A 105 -2.44 -29.09 23.37
CA VAL A 105 -3.36 -29.63 24.38
C VAL A 105 -2.65 -29.79 25.73
N ASP A 106 -1.45 -30.39 25.74
CA ASP A 106 -0.66 -30.65 26.95
C ASP A 106 -0.34 -29.37 27.72
N VAL A 107 -0.14 -28.27 27.00
CA VAL A 107 0.13 -26.96 27.61
C VAL A 107 -1.11 -26.14 27.93
N GLY A 108 -2.30 -26.66 27.64
CA GLY A 108 -3.58 -26.01 27.90
C GLY A 108 -3.87 -24.82 26.96
N PHE A 109 -3.15 -24.71 25.84
CA PHE A 109 -3.38 -23.64 24.87
C PHE A 109 -4.70 -23.85 24.13
N VAL A 110 -5.02 -25.08 23.73
CA VAL A 110 -6.30 -25.47 23.13
C VAL A 110 -6.94 -26.63 23.89
N LYS A 111 -8.26 -26.78 23.79
CA LYS A 111 -8.97 -27.91 24.41
C LYS A 111 -8.93 -29.16 23.53
N GLN A 112 -8.89 -28.97 22.20
CA GLN A 112 -8.87 -30.04 21.22
C GLN A 112 -7.83 -29.74 20.14
N MET A 113 -7.20 -30.79 19.59
CA MET A 113 -6.19 -30.66 18.53
C MET A 113 -6.71 -29.89 17.31
N ALA A 114 -7.98 -30.08 16.94
CA ALA A 114 -8.60 -29.40 15.80
C ALA A 114 -8.67 -27.85 15.96
N GLU A 115 -8.72 -27.34 17.19
CA GLU A 115 -8.75 -25.89 17.45
C GLU A 115 -7.41 -25.22 17.07
N LEU A 116 -6.30 -25.96 17.11
CA LEU A 116 -4.98 -25.41 16.76
C LEU A 116 -4.88 -25.05 15.27
N HIS A 117 -5.47 -25.86 14.39
CA HIS A 117 -5.50 -25.55 12.97
C HIS A 117 -6.31 -24.27 12.70
N GLN A 118 -7.46 -24.12 13.35
CA GLN A 118 -8.26 -22.90 13.24
C GLN A 118 -7.49 -21.68 13.76
N TRP A 119 -6.79 -21.83 14.88
CA TRP A 119 -5.93 -20.78 15.44
C TRP A 119 -4.81 -20.39 14.49
N THR A 120 -4.07 -21.38 13.98
CA THR A 120 -2.96 -21.18 13.05
C THR A 120 -3.43 -20.48 11.78
N HIS A 121 -4.61 -20.86 11.27
CA HIS A 121 -5.21 -20.22 10.11
C HIS A 121 -5.53 -18.74 10.38
N LYS A 122 -6.17 -18.43 11.52
CA LYS A 122 -6.47 -17.05 11.92
C LYS A 122 -5.20 -16.20 12.02
N VAL A 123 -4.16 -16.69 12.70
CA VAL A 123 -2.88 -15.97 12.83
C VAL A 123 -2.21 -15.79 11.46
N SER A 124 -2.24 -16.80 10.59
CA SER A 124 -1.70 -16.70 9.23
C SER A 124 -2.42 -15.65 8.40
N MET A 125 -3.74 -15.53 8.54
CA MET A 125 -4.53 -14.48 7.88
C MET A 125 -4.15 -13.08 8.38
N GLU A 126 -3.97 -12.89 9.69
CA GLU A 126 -3.53 -11.61 10.24
C GLU A 126 -2.10 -11.25 9.79
N LEU A 127 -1.17 -12.23 9.77
CA LEU A 127 0.17 -12.04 9.20
C LEU A 127 0.13 -11.62 7.73
N ALA A 128 -0.69 -12.29 6.92
CA ALA A 128 -0.85 -11.96 5.51
C ALA A 128 -1.39 -10.54 5.31
N LYS A 129 -2.44 -10.16 6.06
CA LYS A 129 -3.01 -8.80 6.04
C LYS A 129 -1.97 -7.75 6.38
N MET A 130 -1.17 -7.96 7.43
CA MET A 130 -0.12 -7.01 7.82
C MET A 130 0.95 -6.86 6.73
N ARG A 131 1.39 -7.97 6.12
CA ARG A 131 2.38 -7.93 5.03
C ARG A 131 1.83 -7.21 3.79
N VAL A 132 0.58 -7.47 3.41
CA VAL A 132 -0.08 -6.77 2.30
C VAL A 132 -0.21 -5.28 2.60
N LYS A 133 -0.67 -4.92 3.81
CA LYS A 133 -0.79 -3.53 4.23
C LYS A 133 0.54 -2.78 4.13
N LYS A 134 1.63 -3.35 4.65
CA LYS A 134 2.98 -2.76 4.55
C LYS A 134 3.48 -2.63 3.10
N ALA A 135 3.11 -3.56 2.23
CA ALA A 135 3.46 -3.49 0.82
C ALA A 135 2.72 -2.37 0.09
N VAL A 136 1.44 -2.16 0.41
CA VAL A 136 0.56 -1.15 -0.21
C VAL A 136 0.81 0.26 0.36
N GLU A 137 1.18 0.39 1.63
CA GLU A 137 1.52 1.67 2.28
C GLU A 137 2.80 2.33 1.73
N LYS A 138 3.50 1.68 0.79
CA LYS A 138 4.65 2.28 0.12
C LYS A 138 4.20 3.51 -0.68
N ARG A 139 4.55 4.70 -0.16
CA ARG A 139 4.23 6.02 -0.76
C ARG A 139 4.57 6.09 -2.24
N ASP A 140 5.62 5.39 -2.66
CA ASP A 140 6.07 5.32 -4.05
C ASP A 140 4.98 4.80 -5.00
N LEU A 141 4.10 3.88 -4.55
CA LEU A 141 2.99 3.38 -5.35
C LEU A 141 1.94 4.46 -5.64
N VAL A 142 1.66 5.31 -4.64
CA VAL A 142 0.71 6.42 -4.80
C VAL A 142 1.28 7.49 -5.74
N VAL A 143 2.58 7.76 -5.64
CA VAL A 143 3.26 8.72 -6.51
C VAL A 143 3.27 8.24 -7.97
N VAL A 144 3.56 6.95 -8.21
CA VAL A 144 3.51 6.36 -9.55
C VAL A 144 2.10 6.49 -10.15
N GLN A 145 1.07 6.18 -9.37
CA GLN A 145 -0.32 6.30 -9.84
C GLN A 145 -0.68 7.75 -10.18
N ALA A 146 -0.23 8.72 -9.38
CA ALA A 146 -0.48 10.14 -9.64
C ALA A 146 0.20 10.62 -10.94
N ILE A 147 1.45 10.22 -11.19
CA ILE A 147 2.17 10.53 -12.44
C ILE A 147 1.44 9.94 -13.64
N GLN A 148 1.07 8.66 -13.58
CA GLN A 148 0.31 8.01 -14.65
C GLN A 148 -1.02 8.71 -14.92
N THR A 149 -1.71 9.16 -13.87
CA THR A 149 -2.97 9.89 -14.00
C THR A 149 -2.76 11.23 -14.70
N ILE A 150 -1.68 11.95 -14.42
CA ILE A 150 -1.35 13.21 -15.12
C ILE A 150 -1.09 12.93 -16.60
N ASP A 151 -0.29 11.91 -16.93
CA ASP A 151 -0.01 11.53 -18.31
C ASP A 151 -1.28 11.14 -19.09
N ASP A 152 -2.19 10.43 -18.44
CA ASP A 152 -3.46 10.04 -19.04
C ASP A 152 -4.41 11.23 -19.21
N LEU A 153 -4.45 12.16 -18.25
CA LEU A 153 -5.19 13.41 -18.39
C LEU A 153 -4.67 14.24 -19.57
N ASP A 154 -3.35 14.34 -19.77
CA ASP A 154 -2.77 15.08 -20.88
C ASP A 154 -3.14 14.44 -22.24
N LYS A 155 -3.11 13.12 -22.34
CA LYS A 155 -3.55 12.41 -23.56
C LYS A 155 -5.03 12.62 -23.83
N THR A 156 -5.88 12.49 -22.81
CA THR A 156 -7.32 12.67 -22.92
C THR A 156 -7.67 14.12 -23.29
N LEU A 157 -7.00 15.10 -22.68
CA LEU A 157 -7.15 16.51 -23.01
C LEU A 157 -6.85 16.73 -24.50
N ASN A 158 -5.72 16.22 -25.00
CA ASN A 158 -5.36 16.36 -26.40
C ASN A 158 -6.39 15.70 -27.34
N LEU A 159 -6.88 14.52 -26.99
CA LEU A 159 -7.91 13.82 -27.76
C LEU A 159 -9.20 14.64 -27.84
N PHE A 160 -9.69 15.13 -26.70
CA PHE A 160 -10.91 15.94 -26.65
C PHE A 160 -10.74 17.28 -27.36
N MET A 161 -9.60 17.93 -27.21
CA MET A 161 -9.35 19.20 -27.88
C MET A 161 -9.30 19.07 -29.39
N SER A 162 -8.69 18.01 -29.93
CA SER A 162 -8.75 17.72 -31.36
C SER A 162 -10.20 17.51 -31.82
N ARG A 163 -11.01 16.76 -31.04
CA ARG A 163 -12.42 16.51 -31.36
C ARG A 163 -13.26 17.79 -31.32
N ILE A 164 -13.08 18.64 -30.31
CA ILE A 164 -13.79 19.91 -30.17
C ILE A 164 -13.41 20.86 -31.30
N ARG A 165 -12.12 20.95 -31.65
CA ARG A 165 -11.65 21.78 -32.77
C ARG A 165 -12.21 21.32 -34.12
N GLU A 166 -12.26 20.01 -34.36
CA GLU A 166 -12.91 19.46 -35.56
C GLU A 166 -14.41 19.78 -35.58
N TRP A 167 -15.12 19.59 -34.46
CA TRP A 167 -16.57 19.77 -34.39
C TRP A 167 -16.97 21.25 -34.49
N TYR A 168 -16.37 22.11 -33.67
CA TYR A 168 -16.62 23.55 -33.71
C TYR A 168 -16.07 24.19 -35.00
N GLY A 169 -15.06 23.59 -35.62
CA GLY A 169 -14.54 23.99 -36.93
C GLY A 169 -15.58 23.90 -38.06
N LEU A 170 -16.66 23.13 -37.89
CA LEU A 170 -17.79 23.17 -38.83
C LEU A 170 -18.51 24.53 -38.82
N HIS A 171 -18.54 25.20 -37.66
CA HIS A 171 -19.18 26.50 -37.45
C HIS A 171 -18.23 27.69 -37.59
N PHE A 172 -17.00 27.57 -37.09
CA PHE A 172 -16.00 28.65 -37.17
C PHE A 172 -14.59 28.11 -37.43
N PRO A 173 -14.28 27.65 -38.65
CA PRO A 173 -13.03 26.96 -38.98
C PRO A 173 -11.79 27.85 -38.80
N GLU A 174 -11.91 29.16 -38.98
CA GLU A 174 -10.80 30.11 -38.88
C GLU A 174 -10.27 30.22 -37.45
N LEU A 175 -11.12 29.99 -36.43
CA LEU A 175 -10.72 30.09 -35.02
C LEU A 175 -9.59 29.12 -34.66
N ASP A 176 -9.58 27.94 -35.29
CA ASP A 176 -8.59 26.88 -35.03
C ASP A 176 -7.15 27.37 -35.26
N ARG A 177 -6.93 28.09 -36.37
CA ARG A 177 -5.62 28.67 -36.74
C ARG A 177 -5.26 29.92 -35.95
N LEU A 178 -6.23 30.59 -35.34
CA LEU A 178 -6.01 31.86 -34.61
C LEU A 178 -5.66 31.61 -33.13
N ILE A 179 -6.07 30.48 -32.58
CA ILE A 179 -5.89 30.13 -31.16
C ILE A 179 -5.12 28.82 -31.03
N ASP A 180 -3.84 28.94 -30.67
CA ASP A 180 -2.95 27.78 -30.50
C ASP A 180 -3.24 27.02 -29.19
N LYS A 181 -3.48 27.77 -28.10
CA LYS A 181 -3.66 27.18 -26.76
C LYS A 181 -5.03 26.51 -26.63
N HIS A 182 -5.02 25.21 -26.30
CA HIS A 182 -6.22 24.41 -26.07
C HIS A 182 -7.18 25.03 -25.05
N GLU A 183 -6.66 25.43 -23.88
CA GLU A 183 -7.46 26.05 -22.81
C GLU A 183 -8.17 27.31 -23.29
N THR A 184 -7.48 28.17 -24.06
CA THR A 184 -8.07 29.41 -24.59
C THR A 184 -9.14 29.10 -25.64
N TYR A 185 -8.90 28.12 -26.51
CA TYR A 185 -9.89 27.70 -27.52
C TYR A 185 -11.16 27.17 -26.85
N ALA A 186 -11.01 26.22 -25.93
CA ALA A 186 -12.12 25.62 -25.20
C ALA A 186 -12.91 26.67 -24.41
N ARG A 187 -12.22 27.58 -23.70
CA ARG A 187 -12.88 28.67 -22.95
C ARG A 187 -13.71 29.57 -23.85
N LEU A 188 -13.18 29.95 -25.02
CA LEU A 188 -13.91 30.79 -25.96
C LEU A 188 -15.15 30.11 -26.50
N VAL A 189 -15.04 28.84 -26.89
CA VAL A 189 -16.19 28.05 -27.37
C VAL A 189 -17.22 27.89 -26.25
N ALA A 190 -16.81 27.51 -25.04
CA ALA A 190 -17.70 27.33 -23.90
C ALA A 190 -18.40 28.62 -23.47
N ASN A 191 -17.73 29.77 -23.50
CA ASN A 191 -18.30 31.04 -23.01
C ASN A 191 -19.08 31.80 -24.08
N LEU A 192 -18.61 31.79 -25.33
CA LEU A 192 -19.19 32.60 -26.40
C LEU A 192 -20.16 31.80 -27.28
N GLY A 193 -20.00 30.48 -27.40
CA GLY A 193 -20.86 29.65 -28.22
C GLY A 193 -20.80 30.09 -29.68
N ASP A 194 -21.90 30.64 -30.18
CA ASP A 194 -22.04 31.13 -31.55
C ASP A 194 -20.96 32.17 -31.95
N ARG A 195 -20.43 32.07 -33.17
CA ARG A 195 -19.39 32.97 -33.70
C ARG A 195 -19.81 34.44 -33.69
N ASN A 196 -21.10 34.74 -33.78
CA ASN A 196 -21.63 36.10 -33.73
C ASN A 196 -21.42 36.76 -32.35
N ASN A 197 -21.21 35.96 -31.30
CA ASN A 197 -20.85 36.46 -29.97
C ASN A 197 -19.38 36.88 -29.83
N PHE A 198 -18.52 36.61 -30.82
CA PHE A 198 -17.09 36.95 -30.81
C PHE A 198 -16.87 38.44 -31.12
N THR A 199 -17.42 39.29 -30.26
CA THR A 199 -17.33 40.75 -30.34
C THR A 199 -16.06 41.26 -29.63
N LEU A 200 -15.64 42.48 -29.97
CA LEU A 200 -14.45 43.10 -29.38
C LEU A 200 -14.51 43.11 -27.85
N GLU A 201 -15.62 43.55 -27.27
CA GLU A 201 -15.79 43.63 -25.82
C GLU A 201 -15.75 42.26 -25.14
N LYS A 202 -16.43 41.26 -25.71
CA LYS A 202 -16.48 39.91 -25.13
C LYS A 202 -15.10 39.22 -25.22
N LEU A 203 -14.40 39.35 -26.33
CA LEU A 203 -13.06 38.78 -26.49
C LEU A 203 -11.99 39.47 -25.63
N GLU A 204 -12.10 40.78 -25.40
CA GLU A 204 -11.24 41.48 -24.45
C GLU A 204 -11.51 41.03 -23.00
N LYS A 205 -12.78 40.76 -22.63
CA LYS A 205 -13.14 40.19 -21.32
C LYS A 205 -12.56 38.78 -21.11
N GLU A 206 -12.41 38.00 -22.19
CA GLU A 206 -11.78 36.68 -22.17
C GLU A 206 -10.23 36.72 -22.08
N GLY A 207 -9.66 37.92 -21.97
CA GLY A 207 -8.25 38.16 -21.73
C GLY A 207 -7.36 38.06 -22.96
N LEU A 208 -7.94 38.14 -24.18
CA LEU A 208 -7.15 38.07 -25.40
C LEU A 208 -6.41 39.40 -25.68
N PRO A 209 -5.17 39.35 -26.20
CA PRO A 209 -4.46 40.55 -26.64
C PRO A 209 -5.23 41.28 -27.75
N LYS A 210 -5.26 42.62 -27.69
CA LYS A 210 -5.98 43.47 -28.66
C LYS A 210 -5.66 43.16 -30.13
N ALA A 211 -4.42 42.74 -30.41
CA ALA A 211 -4.01 42.32 -31.76
C ALA A 211 -4.78 41.07 -32.22
N LYS A 212 -4.86 40.02 -31.39
CA LYS A 212 -5.63 38.80 -31.71
C LYS A 212 -7.13 39.08 -31.79
N VAL A 213 -7.67 39.90 -30.88
CA VAL A 213 -9.10 40.28 -30.88
C VAL A 213 -9.52 40.86 -32.24
N LYS A 214 -8.78 41.86 -32.75
CA LYS A 214 -9.09 42.48 -34.05
C LYS A 214 -9.08 41.48 -35.22
N ILE A 215 -8.15 40.53 -35.20
CA ILE A 215 -8.04 39.51 -36.23
C ILE A 215 -9.23 38.55 -36.16
N ILE A 216 -9.62 38.11 -34.96
CA ILE A 216 -10.75 37.20 -34.75
C ILE A 216 -12.07 37.87 -35.17
N VAL A 217 -12.33 39.11 -34.75
CA VAL A 217 -13.54 39.85 -35.14
C VAL A 217 -13.65 39.99 -36.66
N LYS A 218 -12.51 40.24 -37.34
CA LYS A 218 -12.47 40.28 -38.80
C LYS A 218 -12.77 38.90 -39.42
N ALA A 219 -12.24 37.83 -38.82
CA ALA A 219 -12.49 36.46 -39.28
C ALA A 219 -13.97 36.06 -39.14
N VAL A 220 -14.68 36.53 -38.10
CA VAL A 220 -16.14 36.30 -37.95
C VAL A 220 -16.91 36.84 -39.16
N GLN A 221 -16.58 38.04 -39.63
CA GLN A 221 -17.27 38.70 -40.75
C GLN A 221 -17.06 38.00 -42.09
N THR A 222 -15.95 37.26 -42.24
CA THR A 222 -15.58 36.56 -43.47
C THR A 222 -15.59 35.05 -43.30
N SER A 223 -16.21 34.55 -42.22
CA SER A 223 -16.20 33.12 -41.87
C SER A 223 -16.87 32.30 -42.96
N MET A 224 -16.25 31.17 -43.32
CA MET A 224 -16.82 30.20 -44.25
C MET A 224 -17.59 29.06 -43.55
N GLY A 225 -17.66 29.08 -42.22
CA GLY A 225 -18.32 28.04 -41.44
C GLY A 225 -19.84 28.03 -41.60
N ALA A 226 -20.44 26.85 -41.38
CA ALA A 226 -21.89 26.67 -41.43
C ALA A 226 -22.59 27.42 -40.28
N GLU A 227 -23.81 27.88 -40.52
CA GLU A 227 -24.71 28.26 -39.43
C GLU A 227 -25.21 26.97 -38.77
N LEU A 228 -25.01 26.84 -37.45
CA LEU A 228 -25.50 25.72 -36.66
C LEU A 228 -26.72 26.15 -35.85
N ALA A 229 -27.59 25.21 -35.51
CA ALA A 229 -28.68 25.49 -34.59
C ALA A 229 -28.14 25.76 -33.18
N GLU A 230 -28.88 26.53 -32.39
CA GLU A 230 -28.49 26.85 -31.01
C GLU A 230 -28.33 25.56 -30.18
N GLU A 231 -29.19 24.57 -30.40
CA GLU A 231 -29.12 23.27 -29.73
C GLU A 231 -27.81 22.52 -30.06
N ASP A 232 -27.34 22.58 -31.31
CA ASP A 232 -26.09 21.95 -31.73
C ASP A 232 -24.88 22.63 -31.09
N ILE A 233 -24.91 23.96 -31.02
CA ILE A 233 -23.85 24.75 -30.37
C ILE A 233 -23.80 24.44 -28.87
N GLU A 234 -24.94 24.32 -28.20
CA GLU A 234 -25.00 23.92 -26.79
C GLU A 234 -24.35 22.55 -26.57
N GLN A 235 -24.54 21.57 -27.46
CA GLN A 235 -23.88 20.27 -27.34
C GLN A 235 -22.36 20.35 -27.44
N ILE A 236 -21.81 21.32 -28.18
CA ILE A 236 -20.37 21.53 -28.33
C ILE A 236 -19.76 22.20 -27.07
N ARG A 237 -20.59 22.92 -26.29
CA ARG A 237 -20.15 23.66 -25.09
C ARG A 237 -20.05 22.80 -23.82
N VAL A 238 -20.68 21.63 -23.81
CA VAL A 238 -20.76 20.69 -22.67
C VAL A 238 -19.54 19.78 -22.61
#